data_AF-A0A433BMP6-F1
#
_entry.id   AF-A0A433BMP6-F1
#
_cell.length_a   1.000
_cell.length_b   1.000
_cell.length_c   1.000
_cell.angle_alpha   90.00
_cell.angle_beta   90.00
_cell.angle_gamma   90.00
#
_symmetry.space_group_name_H-M   'P 1'
#
loop_
_entity.id
_entity.type
_entity.pdbx_description
1 polymer ?
#
loop_
_entity_poly.entity_id
_entity_poly.type
_entity_poly.pdbx_seq_one_letter_code
_entity_poly.pdbx_strand_id
1 'polypeptide(L)' 'MKIFRGFQHPGIAPACALTIGNFDGVHRGHQAMLALLRNEAQHRGVPSCVLTFEPHPRDYFAAATGRAELAPARIGTLRD' A
#
# COMPACT_ATOMS: atom_id res chain seq x y z
N MET A 1 -14.18 -2.01 -0.68
CA MET A 1 -12.94 -1.21 -0.79
C MET A 1 -12.85 -0.71 -2.23
N LYS A 2 -12.43 0.54 -2.45
CA LYS A 2 -12.12 1.05 -3.80
C LYS A 2 -10.61 0.90 -4.03
N ILE A 3 -10.21 0.56 -5.26
CA ILE A 3 -8.80 0.45 -5.65
C ILE A 3 -8.54 1.46 -6.76
N PHE A 4 -7.47 2.24 -6.62
CA PHE A 4 -7.06 3.22 -7.61
C PHE A 4 -5.61 2.93 -8.01
N ARG A 5 -5.30 3.03 -9.30
CA ARG A 5 -3.93 2.92 -9.82
C ARG A 5 -3.43 4.32 -10.15
N GLY A 6 -2.35 4.73 -9.49
CA GLY A 6 -1.78 6.08 -9.61
C GLY A 6 -2.47 7.13 -8.73
N PHE A 7 -1.94 8.35 -8.75
CA PHE A 7 -2.35 9.46 -7.90
C PHE A 7 -3.48 10.32 -8.48
N GLN A 8 -3.74 10.18 -9.78
CA GLN A 8 -4.73 10.96 -10.50
C GLN A 8 -5.94 10.10 -10.78
N HIS A 9 -6.91 10.10 -9.87
CA HIS A 9 -8.17 9.39 -10.07
C HIS A 9 -9.34 10.19 -9.46
N PRO A 10 -10.45 10.42 -10.18
CA PRO A 10 -11.56 11.28 -9.74
C PRO A 10 -12.27 10.76 -8.48
N GLY A 11 -12.13 9.47 -8.18
CA GLY A 11 -12.68 8.83 -6.97
C GLY A 11 -11.81 8.95 -5.70
N ILE A 12 -10.63 9.57 -5.77
CA ILE A 12 -9.77 9.80 -4.60
C ILE A 12 -10.41 10.88 -3.73
N ALA A 13 -10.49 10.62 -2.42
CA ALA A 13 -11.05 11.57 -1.48
C ALA A 13 -10.16 12.83 -1.35
N PRO A 14 -10.74 14.03 -1.18
CA PRO A 14 -9.97 15.26 -1.02
C PRO A 14 -9.16 15.31 0.29
N ALA A 15 -9.57 14.53 1.29
CA ALA A 15 -8.85 14.31 2.54
C ALA A 15 -9.05 12.86 3.01
N CYS A 16 -8.03 12.29 3.65
CA CYS A 16 -8.09 10.96 4.25
C CYS A 16 -7.05 10.82 5.36
N ALA A 17 -7.25 9.87 6.26
CA ALA A 17 -6.13 9.31 7.02
C ALA A 17 -5.43 8.31 6.11
N LEU A 18 -4.10 8.43 5.97
CA LEU A 18 -3.31 7.66 5.04
C LEU A 18 -2.24 6.85 5.78
N THR A 19 -2.08 5.59 5.40
CA THR A 19 -0.87 4.81 5.69
C THR A 19 -0.18 4.43 4.39
N ILE A 20 1.15 4.31 4.44
CA ILE A 20 1.98 4.00 3.27
C ILE A 20 2.89 2.82 3.61
N GLY A 21 2.97 1.84 2.74
CA GLY A 21 3.85 0.68 2.92
C GLY A 21 3.63 -0.39 1.87
N ASN A 22 4.51 -1.39 1.82
CA ASN A 22 4.37 -2.48 0.85
C ASN A 22 3.20 -3.42 1.19
N PHE A 23 2.88 -3.56 2.48
CA PHE A 23 1.81 -4.42 2.98
C PHE A 23 1.87 -5.90 2.52
N ASP A 24 3.00 -6.37 2.00
CA ASP A 24 3.18 -7.77 1.59
C ASP A 24 3.01 -8.70 2.80
N GLY A 25 2.16 -9.72 2.64
CA GLY A 25 1.78 -10.68 3.68
C GLY A 25 0.94 -10.15 4.85
N VAL A 26 0.65 -8.83 4.95
CA VAL A 26 -0.22 -8.21 5.98
C VAL A 26 -0.07 -8.82 7.38
N HIS A 27 1.18 -8.96 7.84
CA HIS A 27 1.52 -9.55 9.14
C HIS A 27 1.02 -8.70 10.33
N ARG A 28 1.22 -9.18 11.56
CA ARG A 28 0.70 -8.54 12.79
C ARG A 28 1.05 -7.05 12.92
N GLY A 29 2.27 -6.65 12.56
CA GLY A 29 2.66 -5.24 12.49
C GLY A 29 1.79 -4.41 11.53
N HIS A 30 1.55 -4.90 10.30
CA HIS A 30 0.64 -4.23 9.36
C HIS A 30 -0.80 -4.18 9.87
N GLN A 31 -1.28 -5.25 10.52
CA GLN A 31 -2.63 -5.28 11.11
C GLN A 31 -2.79 -4.21 12.20
N ALA A 32 -1.77 -4.03 13.05
CA ALA A 32 -1.76 -2.96 14.06
C ALA A 32 -1.80 -1.57 13.41
N MET A 33 -1.01 -1.35 12.35
CA MET A 33 -1.03 -0.09 11.57
C MET A 33 -2.40 0.18 10.94
N LEU A 34 -3.05 -0.84 10.36
CA LEU A 34 -4.38 -0.70 9.76
C LEU A 34 -5.47 -0.44 10.81
N ALA A 35 -5.35 -1.03 12.00
CA ALA A 35 -6.24 -0.75 13.11
C ALA A 35 -6.12 0.71 13.59
N LEU A 36 -4.89 1.21 13.73
CA LEU A 36 -4.61 2.61 14.06
C LEU A 36 -5.16 3.56 12.99
N LEU A 37 -4.90 3.27 11.71
CA LEU A 37 -5.42 4.03 10.58
C LEU A 37 -6.95 4.18 10.63
N ARG A 38 -7.66 3.07 10.84
CA ARG A 38 -9.12 3.08 10.89
C ARG A 38 -9.63 3.92 12.06
N ASN A 39 -8.96 3.83 13.21
CA ASN A 39 -9.31 4.59 14.40
C ASN A 39 -9.13 6.11 14.16
N GLU A 40 -7.97 6.53 13.65
CA GLU A 40 -7.69 7.92 13.31
C GLU A 40 -8.65 8.48 12.26
N ALA A 41 -8.97 7.69 11.23
CA ALA A 41 -9.94 8.06 10.21
C ALA A 41 -11.33 8.33 10.81
N GLN A 42 -11.79 7.42 11.68
CA GLN A 42 -13.07 7.54 12.37
C GLN A 42 -13.13 8.76 13.29
N HIS A 43 -12.09 9.00 14.10
CA HIS A 43 -12.03 10.16 15.00
C HIS A 43 -12.08 11.49 14.25
N ARG A 44 -11.52 11.55 13.04
CA ARG A 44 -11.45 12.77 12.22
C ARG A 44 -12.61 12.90 11.24
N GLY A 45 -13.49 11.91 11.14
CA GLY A 45 -14.60 11.90 10.18
C GLY A 45 -14.14 11.86 8.71
N VAL A 46 -12.97 11.28 8.43
CA VAL A 46 -12.42 11.16 7.06
C VAL A 46 -12.30 9.70 6.64
N PRO A 47 -12.24 9.38 5.34
CA PRO A 47 -11.94 8.03 4.87
C PRO A 47 -10.55 7.55 5.31
N SER A 48 -10.39 6.23 5.47
CA SER A 48 -9.06 5.60 5.56
C SER A 48 -8.57 5.23 4.16
N CYS A 49 -7.27 5.41 3.93
CA CYS A 49 -6.62 5.08 2.66
C CYS A 49 -5.29 4.34 2.93
N VAL A 50 -4.99 3.36 2.07
CA VAL A 50 -3.70 2.67 2.02
C VAL A 50 -3.06 2.99 0.69
N LEU A 51 -1.84 3.52 0.73
CA LEU A 51 -0.97 3.59 -0.44
C LEU A 51 0.03 2.44 -0.37
N THR A 52 0.01 1.62 -1.41
CA THR A 52 0.96 0.52 -1.60
C THR A 52 1.54 0.57 -3.02
N PHE A 53 2.47 -0.32 -3.32
CA PHE A 53 3.30 -0.29 -4.51
C PHE A 53 3.14 -1.58 -5.30
N GLU A 54 2.85 -1.46 -6.60
CA GLU A 54 2.94 -2.54 -7.57
C GLU A 54 3.61 -1.98 -8.83
N PRO A 55 4.75 -2.52 -9.29
CA PRO A 55 5.52 -3.61 -8.68
C PRO A 55 6.07 -3.26 -7.28
N HIS A 56 6.45 -4.27 -6.49
CA HIS A 56 7.10 -4.06 -5.19
C HIS A 56 8.37 -3.21 -5.41
N PRO A 57 8.73 -2.25 -4.53
CA PRO A 57 9.83 -1.32 -4.80
C PRO A 57 11.16 -2.03 -5.07
N ARG A 58 11.45 -3.11 -4.32
CA ARG A 58 12.64 -3.94 -4.58
C ARG A 58 12.58 -4.69 -5.92
N ASP A 59 11.40 -5.10 -6.38
CA ASP A 59 11.27 -5.69 -7.74
C ASP A 59 11.58 -4.63 -8.79
N TYR A 60 11.02 -3.43 -8.63
CA TYR A 60 11.25 -2.30 -9.53
C TYR A 60 12.74 -1.99 -9.65
N PHE A 61 13.45 -1.82 -8.53
CA PHE A 61 14.87 -1.49 -8.56
C PHE A 61 15.75 -2.65 -9.02
N ALA A 62 15.40 -3.91 -8.72
CA ALA A 62 16.08 -5.08 -9.26
C ALA A 62 16.03 -5.08 -10.79
N ALA A 63 14.84 -4.86 -11.37
CA ALA A 63 14.68 -4.75 -12.81
C ALA A 63 15.41 -3.53 -13.40
N ALA A 64 15.26 -2.35 -12.77
CA ALA A 64 15.86 -1.11 -13.25
C ALA A 64 17.40 -1.13 -13.24
N THR A 65 18.01 -1.95 -12.38
CA THR A 65 19.47 -2.09 -12.26
C THR A 65 20.03 -3.34 -12.94
N GLY A 66 19.18 -4.17 -13.55
CA GLY A 66 19.57 -5.43 -14.18
C GLY A 66 20.05 -6.50 -13.19
N ARG A 67 19.61 -6.42 -11.93
CA ARG A 67 20.01 -7.29 -10.82
C ARG A 67 18.84 -8.11 -10.29
N ALA A 68 18.40 -9.08 -11.10
CA ALA A 68 17.22 -9.90 -10.81
C ALA A 68 17.32 -10.66 -9.48
N GLU A 69 18.52 -11.02 -9.04
CA GLU A 69 18.80 -11.70 -7.77
C GLU A 69 18.44 -10.89 -6.52
N LEU A 70 18.28 -9.56 -6.65
CA LEU A 70 17.91 -8.67 -5.54
C LEU A 70 16.39 -8.57 -5.34
N ALA A 71 15.60 -9.14 -6.26
CA ALA A 71 14.15 -9.18 -6.15
C ALA A 71 13.73 -10.01 -4.92
N PRO A 72 12.81 -9.51 -4.07
CA PRO A 72 12.33 -10.24 -2.90
C PRO A 72 11.48 -11.45 -3.30
N ALA A 73 11.50 -12.47 -2.45
CA ALA A 73 10.40 -13.42 -2.41
C ALA A 73 9.14 -12.69 -1.95
N ARG A 74 8.04 -12.82 -2.71
CA ARG A 74 6.74 -12.20 -2.39
C ARG A 74 5.85 -13.20 -1.66
N ILE A 75 5.17 -12.75 -0.61
CA ILE A 75 4.12 -13.56 0.06
C ILE A 75 2.80 -13.44 -0.71
N GLY A 76 2.52 -12.27 -1.27
CA GLY A 76 1.37 -12.03 -2.13
C GLY A 76 1.67 -11.09 -3.30
N THR A 77 0.91 -11.26 -4.38
CA THR A 77 0.86 -10.30 -5.49
C THR A 77 -0.39 -9.44 -5.36
N LEU A 78 -0.28 -8.14 -5.68
CA LEU A 78 -1.47 -7.29 -5.92
C LEU A 78 -2.09 -7.57 -7.32
N ARG A 79 -1.63 -8.65 -7.95
CA ARG A 79 -2.19 -9.23 -9.17
C ARG A 79 -3.18 -10.28 -8.72
N ASP A 80 -4.41 -9.81 -8.49
CA ASP A 80 -5.71 -10.50 -8.63
C ASP A 80 -6.80 -9.44 -8.35
#